data_AF-A0A1H2Q3A3-F1
#
_entry.id   AF-A0A1H2Q3A3-F1
#
_cell.length_a   1.000
_cell.length_b   1.000
_cell.length_c   1.000
_cell.angle_alpha   90.00
_cell.angle_beta   90.00
_cell.angle_gamma   90.00
#
_symmetry.space_group_name_H-M   'P 1'
#
loop_
_entity.id
_entity.type
_entity.pdbx_description
1 polymer ?
#
loop_
_entity_poly.entity_id
_entity_poly.type
_entity_poly.pdbx_seq_one_letter_code
_entity_poly.pdbx_strand_id
1 'polypeptide(L)' 'MIAVSKYFYTFDPAGNLTSKLTKHFKFDAYKNWTERIQYTDGKGSYITERTIEYHKSN' A
#
# COMPACT_ATOMS: atom_id res chain seq x y z
N MET A 1 -10.41 12.54 -0.65
CA MET A 1 -9.49 11.40 -0.79
C MET A 1 -8.97 11.03 0.59
N ILE A 2 -8.96 9.74 0.92
CA ILE A 2 -8.42 9.24 2.18
C ILE A 2 -7.09 8.54 1.89
N ALA A 3 -6.05 8.84 2.67
CA ALA A 3 -4.76 8.19 2.58
C ALA A 3 -4.49 7.40 3.86
N VAL A 4 -4.05 6.15 3.73
CA VAL A 4 -3.70 5.27 4.85
C VAL A 4 -2.32 4.70 4.63
N SER A 5 -1.52 4.63 5.70
CA SER A 5 -0.19 4.00 5.67
C SER A 5 -0.15 2.80 6.60
N LYS A 6 0.44 1.70 6.15
CA LYS A 6 0.71 0.51 6.96
C LYS A 6 2.21 0.22 6.99
N TYR A 7 2.70 -0.17 8.16
CA TYR A 7 4.11 -0.47 8.41
C TYR A 7 4.24 -1.91 8.91
N PHE A 8 5.19 -2.65 8.33
CA PHE A 8 5.51 -4.01 8.71
C PHE A 8 7.02 -4.07 8.97
N TYR A 9 7.38 -4.73 10.07
CA TYR A 9 8.77 -4.93 10.49
C TYR A 9 8.98 -6.42 10.70
N THR A 10 10.05 -6.94 10.12
CA THR A 10 10.48 -8.33 10.31
C THR A 10 11.75 -8.33 11.12
N PHE A 11 11.82 -9.19 12.14
CA PHE A 11 12.98 -9.33 13.00
C PHE A 11 13.52 -10.76 12.92
N ASP A 12 14.81 -10.94 13.09
CA ASP A 12 15.40 -12.26 13.29
C ASP A 12 15.09 -12.81 14.70
N PRO A 13 15.41 -14.08 15.02
CA PRO A 13 15.19 -14.64 16.36
C PRO A 13 15.98 -13.95 17.48
N ALA A 14 17.03 -13.19 17.15
CA ALA A 14 17.81 -12.41 18.10
C ALA A 14 17.22 -10.99 18.34
N GLY A 15 16.15 -10.62 17.62
CA GLY A 15 15.49 -9.33 17.73
C GLY A 15 16.05 -8.23 16.83
N ASN A 16 16.98 -8.55 15.93
CA ASN A 16 17.50 -7.57 14.98
C ASN A 16 16.52 -7.35 13.83
N LEU A 17 16.32 -6.10 13.42
CA LEU A 17 15.48 -5.77 12.27
C LEU A 17 16.14 -6.28 10.98
N THR A 18 15.43 -7.13 10.24
CA THR A 18 15.89 -7.69 8.97
C THR A 18 15.19 -7.09 7.76
N SER A 19 13.96 -6.57 7.92
CA SER A 19 13.29 -5.83 6.86
C SER A 19 12.22 -4.87 7.39
N LYS A 20 12.09 -3.73 6.69
CA LYS A 20 11.00 -2.77 6.85
C LYS A 20 10.21 -2.67 5.55
N LEU A 21 8.91 -2.90 5.65
CA LEU A 21 7.96 -2.76 4.55
C LEU A 21 6.94 -1.67 4.88
N THR A 22 6.91 -0.61 4.09
CA THR A 22 5.92 0.46 4.20
C THR A 22 4.99 0.43 2.99
N LYS A 23 3.68 0.52 3.21
CA LYS A 23 2.67 0.58 2.16
C LYS A 23 1.80 1.80 2.35
N HIS A 24 1.78 2.68 1.35
CA HIS A 24 0.85 3.80 1.30
C HIS A 24 -0.29 3.47 0.35
N PHE A 25 -1.52 3.75 0.77
CA PHE A 25 -2.73 3.53 0.00
C PHE A 25 -3.47 4.85 -0.17
N LYS A 26 -3.92 5.12 -1.39
CA LYS A 26 -4.90 6.17 -1.68
C LYS A 26 -6.21 5.52 -2.09
N PHE A 27 -7.29 6.09 -1.56
CA PHE A 27 -8.65 5.70 -1.90
C PHE A 27 -9.43 6.90 -2.45
N ASP A 28 -10.34 6.62 -3.36
CA ASP A 28 -11.32 7.60 -3.81
C ASP A 28 -12.41 7.85 -2.74
N ALA A 29 -13.42 8.67 -3.08
CA ALA A 29 -14.51 9.00 -2.17
C ALA A 29 -15.43 7.80 -1.85
N TYR A 30 -15.41 6.75 -2.67
CA TYR A 30 -16.20 5.52 -2.54
C TYR A 30 -15.43 4.40 -1.83
N LYS A 31 -14.22 4.69 -1.35
CA LYS A 31 -13.29 3.74 -0.70
C LYS A 31 -12.72 2.70 -1.66
N ASN A 32 -12.76 2.95 -2.96
CA ASN A 32 -12.06 2.14 -3.95
C ASN A 32 -10.58 2.49 -3.96
N TRP A 33 -9.73 1.48 -4.12
CA TRP A 33 -8.28 1.64 -4.12
C TRP A 33 -7.80 2.23 -5.47
N THR A 34 -6.97 3.27 -5.42
CA THR A 34 -6.50 3.98 -6.63
C THR A 34 -4.98 4.03 -6.79
N GLU A 35 -4.22 3.85 -5.71
CA GLU A 35 -2.75 3.87 -5.76
C GLU A 35 -2.13 3.13 -4.57
N ARG A 36 -1.10 2.30 -4.81
CA ARG A 36 -0.26 1.73 -3.76
C ARG A 36 1.21 1.97 -4.04
N ILE A 37 1.88 2.60 -3.09
CA ILE A 37 3.33 2.73 -3.11
C ILE A 37 3.89 1.82 -2.02
N GLN A 38 4.84 0.98 -2.39
CA GLN A 38 5.50 0.05 -1.48
C GLN A 38 6.97 0.41 -1.35
N TYR A 39 7.48 0.49 -0.13
CA TYR A 39 8.91 0.62 0.15
C TYR A 39 9.38 -0.59 0.94
N THR A 40 10.37 -1.29 0.42
CA THR A 40 11.08 -2.37 1.13
C THR A 40 12.51 -1.92 1.36
N ASP A 41 12.90 -1.77 2.64
CA ASP A 41 14.27 -1.41 3.03
C ASP A 41 14.83 -0.17 2.30
N GLY A 42 13.97 0.85 2.18
CA GLY A 42 14.29 2.11 1.51
C GLY A 42 14.20 2.07 -0.03
N LYS A 43 14.01 0.90 -0.64
CA LYS A 43 13.79 0.74 -2.09
C LYS A 43 12.30 0.80 -2.41
N GLY A 44 11.92 1.78 -3.24
CA GLY A 44 10.53 1.99 -3.67
C GLY A 44 10.12 1.14 -4.86
N SER A 45 8.89 0.64 -4.84
CA SER A 45 8.19 0.05 -5.98
C SER A 45 6.81 0.71 -6.09
N TYR A 46 6.53 1.27 -7.26
CA TYR A 46 5.27 1.96 -7.55
C TYR A 46 4.33 0.99 -8.25
N ILE A 47 3.16 0.78 -7.65
CA ILE A 47 2.13 -0.09 -8.22
C ILE A 47 0.89 0.77 -8.44
N THR A 48 0.75 1.25 -9.67
CA THR A 48 -0.41 2.02 -10.12
C THR A 48 -1.39 1.05 -10.78
N GLU A 49 -2.12 0.27 -9.96
CA GLU A 49 -3.23 -0.53 -10.47
C GLU A 49 -4.49 0.32 -10.32
N ARG A 50 -5.08 0.72 -11.46
CA ARG A 50 -6.40 1.34 -11.51
C ARG A 50 -7.42 0.20 -11.62
N THR A 51 -8.20 -0.06 -10.56
CA THR A 51 -9.41 -0.84 -10.73
C THR A 51 -10.43 0.03 -11.49
N ILE A 52 -10.73 -0.33 -12.74
CA ILE A 52 -11.83 0.27 -13.51
C ILE A 52 -13.10 -0.46 -13.10
N GLU A 53 -13.88 0.10 -12.19
CA GLU A 53 -15.21 -0.42 -11.88
C GLU A 53 -16.24 0.17 -12.85
N TYR A 54 -16.90 -0.71 -13.60
CA TYR A 54 -18.09 -0.36 -14.38
C TYR A 54 -19.29 -0.40 -13.43
N HIS A 55 -19.81 0.76 -13.04
CA HIS A 55 -21.15 0.82 -12.47
C HIS A 55 -22.14 0.38 -13.55
N LYS A 56 -22.83 -0.75 -13.36
CA LYS A 56 -24.07 -1.00 -14.10
C LYS A 56 -25.04 0.11 -13.70
N SER A 57 -25.43 0.94 -14.68
CA SER A 57 -26.62 1.77 -14.53
C SER A 57 -27.78 0.81 -14.25
N ASN A 58 -28.51 1.06 -13.16
CA ASN A 58 -29.87 0.56 -13.02
C ASN A 58 -30.72 1.01 -14.21
#